data_AF-A0A957JJ26-F1
#
_entry.id   AF-A0A957JJ26-F1
#
_cell.length_a   1.000
_cell.length_b   1.000
_cell.length_c   1.000
_cell.angle_alpha   90.00
_cell.angle_beta   90.00
_cell.angle_gamma   90.00
#
_symmetry.space_group_name_H-M   'P 1'
#
loop_
_entity.id
_entity.type
_entity.pdbx_description
1 polymer ?
#
loop_
_entity_poly.entity_id
_entity_poly.type
_entity_poly.pdbx_seq_one_letter_code
_entity_poly.pdbx_strand_id
1 'polypeptide(L)'
;MEGQIISETTPTAESPRQIPPAYIVLGVIVALLVVGLVSALVIWLAANFAPEIQAIRDVFIIALALQSCVFAVILVIMLLMLVRLVNMLEFEIKPILEKTNETVGMVRGTTTFVSKNVVTPVTKASSYAAGVRRGLKVLFGDPKKNLPD
;
A
#
# COMPACT_ATOMS: atom_id res chain seq x y z
N MET A 1 9.36 -65.24 10.31
CA MET A 1 8.76 -64.62 9.11
C MET A 1 7.47 -64.05 9.65
N GLU A 2 7.34 -62.75 9.90
CA GLU A 2 6.87 -61.78 8.92
C GLU A 2 7.27 -60.37 9.40
N GLY A 3 8.12 -59.70 8.61
CA GLY A 3 8.35 -58.27 8.73
C GLY A 3 7.40 -57.55 7.79
N GLN A 4 6.34 -56.95 8.31
CA GLN A 4 5.49 -56.06 7.53
C GLN A 4 5.99 -54.63 7.70
N ILE A 5 6.88 -54.24 6.80
CA ILE A 5 7.34 -52.85 6.64
C ILE A 5 6.16 -52.03 6.13
N ILE A 6 5.72 -51.11 6.98
CA ILE A 6 5.08 -49.82 6.68
C ILE A 6 5.28 -49.37 5.21
N SER A 7 4.21 -49.46 4.42
CA SER A 7 4.12 -48.78 3.11
C SER A 7 3.98 -47.28 3.34
N GLU A 8 4.86 -46.52 2.69
CA GLU A 8 4.86 -45.06 2.58
C GLU A 8 3.47 -44.47 2.33
N THR A 9 3.03 -43.57 3.20
CA THR A 9 2.13 -42.49 2.80
C THR A 9 2.94 -41.41 2.09
N THR A 10 3.11 -41.57 0.78
CA THR A 10 3.54 -40.46 -0.10
C THR A 10 2.35 -39.50 -0.27
N PRO A 11 2.48 -38.19 0.04
CA PRO A 11 1.42 -37.23 -0.14
C PRO A 11 1.20 -37.03 -1.65
N THR A 12 0.02 -37.37 -2.13
CA THR A 12 -0.38 -37.18 -3.53
C THR A 12 -0.41 -35.68 -3.80
N ALA A 13 0.60 -35.18 -4.51
CA ALA A 13 0.61 -33.82 -5.04
C ALA A 13 -0.60 -33.66 -5.97
N GLU A 14 -1.50 -32.75 -5.59
CA GLU A 14 -2.65 -32.34 -6.39
C GLU A 14 -2.15 -31.73 -7.70
N SER A 15 -2.21 -32.52 -8.78
CA SER A 15 -1.90 -32.06 -10.13
C SER A 15 -2.84 -30.90 -10.47
N PRO A 16 -2.33 -29.71 -10.87
CA PRO A 16 -3.18 -28.59 -11.19
C PRO A 16 -4.10 -29.02 -12.32
N ARG A 17 -5.41 -28.98 -12.09
CA ARG A 17 -6.47 -29.41 -13.00
C ARG A 17 -6.20 -28.91 -14.43
N GLN A 18 -5.55 -29.73 -15.24
CA GLN A 18 -5.17 -29.40 -16.61
C GLN A 18 -6.44 -29.42 -17.43
N ILE A 19 -6.97 -28.23 -17.73
CA ILE A 19 -8.10 -28.08 -18.64
C ILE A 19 -7.66 -28.70 -19.96
N PRO A 20 -8.34 -29.74 -20.49
CA PRO A 20 -7.89 -30.39 -21.70
C PRO A 20 -7.83 -29.34 -22.83
N PRO A 21 -6.77 -29.30 -23.65
CA PRO A 21 -6.60 -28.27 -24.69
C PRO A 21 -7.79 -28.24 -25.67
N ALA A 22 -8.51 -29.35 -25.79
CA ALA A 22 -9.77 -29.44 -26.54
C ALA A 22 -10.86 -28.46 -26.07
N TYR A 23 -10.96 -28.15 -24.77
CA TYR A 23 -11.96 -27.20 -24.25
C TYR A 23 -11.60 -25.75 -24.59
N ILE A 24 -10.30 -25.42 -24.58
CA ILE A 24 -9.81 -24.10 -25.02
C ILE A 24 -10.05 -23.93 -26.52
N VAL A 25 -9.74 -24.96 -27.32
CA VAL A 25 -10.00 -24.97 -28.77
C VAL A 25 -11.50 -24.86 -29.06
N LEU A 26 -12.35 -25.58 -28.33
CA LEU A 26 -13.80 -25.47 -28.45
C LEU A 26 -14.30 -24.06 -28.09
N GLY A 27 -13.78 -23.46 -27.01
CA GLY A 27 -14.13 -22.10 -26.60
C GLY A 27 -13.74 -21.05 -27.64
N VAL A 28 -12.56 -21.18 -28.24
CA VAL A 28 -12.11 -20.29 -29.33
C VAL A 28 -12.95 -20.49 -30.59
N ILE A 29 -13.27 -21.74 -30.97
CA ILE A 29 -14.13 -22.03 -32.13
C ILE A 29 -15.52 -21.43 -31.93
N VAL A 30 -16.11 -21.62 -30.75
CA VAL A 30 -17.43 -21.04 -30.42
C VAL A 30 -17.37 -19.51 -30.43
N ALA A 31 -16.34 -18.90 -29.84
CA ALA A 31 -16.16 -17.46 -29.86
C ALA A 31 -16.04 -16.92 -31.29
N LEU A 32 -15.25 -17.59 -32.16
CA LEU A 32 -15.11 -17.22 -33.57
C LEU A 32 -16.42 -17.40 -34.35
N LEU A 33 -17.17 -18.47 -34.07
CA LEU A 33 -18.47 -18.69 -34.70
C LEU A 33 -19.48 -17.61 -34.31
N VAL A 34 -19.49 -17.22 -33.03
CA VAL A 34 -20.35 -16.14 -32.52
C VAL A 34 -19.97 -14.81 -33.15
N VAL A 35 -18.69 -14.46 -33.20
CA VAL A 35 -18.23 -13.23 -33.85
C VAL A 35 -18.56 -13.25 -35.35
N GLY A 36 -18.37 -14.38 -36.02
CA GLY A 36 -18.74 -14.58 -37.42
C GLY A 36 -20.24 -14.41 -37.67
N LEU A 37 -21.08 -15.02 -36.83
CA LEU A 37 -22.54 -14.87 -36.92
C LEU A 37 -23.00 -13.44 -36.64
N VAL A 38 -22.44 -12.78 -35.63
CA VAL A 38 -22.77 -11.39 -35.28
C VAL A 38 -22.36 -10.46 -36.42
N SER A 39 -21.14 -10.59 -36.94
CA SER A 39 -20.67 -9.78 -38.07
C SER A 39 -21.48 -10.03 -39.35
N ALA A 40 -21.80 -11.29 -39.68
CA ALA A 40 -22.66 -11.63 -40.81
C ALA A 40 -24.08 -11.05 -40.65
N LEU A 41 -24.65 -11.13 -39.44
CA LEU A 41 -25.94 -10.54 -39.11
C LEU A 41 -25.92 -9.02 -39.27
N VAL A 42 -24.88 -8.35 -38.76
CA VAL A 42 -24.70 -6.90 -38.89
C VAL A 42 -24.58 -6.49 -40.36
N ILE A 43 -23.80 -7.22 -41.16
CA ILE A 43 -23.65 -6.95 -42.60
C ILE A 43 -24.98 -7.16 -43.33
N TRP A 44 -25.71 -8.23 -43.00
CA TRP A 44 -27.02 -8.51 -43.58
C TRP A 44 -28.04 -7.42 -43.24
N LEU A 45 -28.06 -6.95 -41.98
CA LEU A 45 -28.91 -5.85 -41.53
C LEU A 45 -28.52 -4.52 -42.21
N ALA A 46 -27.21 -4.28 -42.37
CA ALA A 46 -26.68 -3.11 -43.05
C ALA A 46 -27.02 -3.07 -44.54
N ALA A 47 -27.03 -4.21 -45.21
CA ALA A 47 -27.42 -4.31 -46.62
C ALA A 47 -28.92 -4.09 -46.84
N ASN A 48 -29.77 -4.57 -45.92
CA ASN A 48 -31.23 -4.49 -46.07
C ASN A 48 -31.84 -3.17 -45.55
N PHE A 49 -31.23 -2.52 -44.54
CA PHE A 49 -31.72 -1.29 -43.90
C PHE A 49 -30.71 -0.13 -44.02
N ALA A 50 -29.97 -0.09 -45.14
CA ALA A 50 -28.92 0.89 -45.42
C ALA A 50 -29.28 2.38 -45.15
N PRO A 51 -30.45 2.91 -45.54
CA PRO A 51 -30.73 4.35 -45.37
C PRO A 51 -30.88 4.77 -43.90
N GLU A 52 -31.48 3.95 -43.04
CA GLU A 52 -31.63 4.29 -41.62
C GLU A 52 -30.28 4.24 -40.88
N ILE A 53 -29.41 3.31 -41.26
CA ILE A 53 -28.07 3.16 -40.68
C ILE A 53 -27.18 4.35 -41.05
N GLN A 54 -27.34 4.95 -42.23
CA GLN A 54 -26.60 6.15 -42.63
C GLN A 54 -26.94 7.35 -41.73
N ALA A 55 -28.23 7.58 -41.45
CA ALA A 55 -28.65 8.68 -40.58
C ALA A 55 -28.12 8.49 -39.14
N ILE A 56 -28.17 7.28 -38.61
CA ILE A 56 -27.62 6.95 -37.29
C ILE A 56 -26.11 7.17 -37.26
N ARG A 57 -25.37 6.65 -38.25
CA ARG A 57 -23.92 6.84 -38.36
C ARG A 57 -23.54 8.32 -38.37
N ASP A 58 -24.24 9.14 -39.15
CA ASP A 58 -23.92 10.55 -39.29
C ASP A 58 -24.12 11.30 -37.96
N VAL A 59 -25.18 10.98 -37.19
CA VAL A 59 -25.37 11.50 -35.83
C VAL A 59 -24.27 11.06 -34.89
N PHE A 60 -23.85 9.80 -34.93
CA PHE A 60 -22.76 9.29 -34.10
C PHE A 60 -21.41 9.93 -34.44
N ILE A 61 -21.12 10.18 -35.73
CA ILE A 61 -19.88 10.87 -36.13
C ILE A 61 -19.87 12.30 -35.56
N ILE A 62 -20.97 13.04 -35.67
CA ILE A 62 -21.08 14.39 -35.09
C ILE A 62 -20.95 14.34 -33.57
N ALA A 63 -21.65 13.41 -32.91
CA ALA A 63 -21.58 13.24 -31.46
C ALA A 63 -20.18 12.88 -30.98
N LEU A 64 -19.48 11.95 -31.66
CA LEU A 64 -18.10 11.56 -31.34
C LEU A 64 -17.10 12.70 -31.60
N ALA A 65 -17.29 13.48 -32.67
CA ALA A 65 -16.48 14.67 -32.93
C ALA A 65 -16.62 15.69 -31.80
N LEU A 66 -17.85 16.01 -31.39
CA LEU A 66 -18.12 16.92 -30.27
C LEU A 66 -17.57 16.36 -28.95
N GLN A 67 -17.80 15.07 -28.69
CA GLN A 67 -17.32 14.39 -27.48
C GLN A 67 -15.80 14.38 -27.41
N SER A 68 -15.10 14.15 -28.53
CA SER A 68 -13.63 14.16 -28.59
C SER A 68 -13.05 15.55 -28.31
N CYS A 69 -13.72 16.63 -28.76
CA CYS A 69 -13.34 18.00 -28.43
C CYS A 69 -13.42 18.25 -26.92
N VAL A 70 -14.51 17.82 -26.28
CA VAL A 70 -14.67 17.91 -24.82
C VAL A 70 -13.63 17.06 -24.08
N PHE A 71 -13.40 15.82 -24.52
CA PHE A 71 -12.36 14.96 -23.93
C PHE A 71 -10.96 15.56 -24.04
N ALA A 72 -10.63 16.21 -25.15
CA ALA A 72 -9.33 16.87 -25.31
C ALA A 72 -9.13 17.97 -24.26
N VAL A 73 -10.14 18.80 -24.02
CA VAL A 73 -10.09 19.84 -22.98
C VAL A 73 -9.96 19.23 -21.58
N ILE A 74 -10.73 18.17 -21.29
CA ILE A 74 -10.65 17.45 -20.01
C ILE A 74 -9.24 16.90 -19.79
N LEU A 75 -8.63 16.26 -20.80
CA LEU A 75 -7.26 15.73 -20.70
C LEU A 75 -6.23 16.82 -20.43
N VAL A 76 -6.36 18.00 -21.05
CA VAL A 76 -5.48 19.15 -20.78
C VAL A 76 -5.63 19.61 -19.33
N ILE A 77 -6.86 19.81 -18.84
CA ILE A 77 -7.11 20.21 -17.45
C ILE A 77 -6.55 19.17 -16.48
N MET A 78 -6.73 17.88 -16.79
CA MET A 78 -6.24 16.77 -15.98
C MET A 78 -4.71 16.76 -15.91
N LEU A 79 -4.03 17.04 -17.02
CA LEU A 79 -2.57 17.21 -17.03
C LEU A 79 -2.14 18.41 -16.18
N LEU A 80 -2.82 19.55 -16.28
CA LEU A 80 -2.54 20.72 -15.43
C LEU A 80 -2.72 20.40 -13.94
N MET A 81 -3.74 19.61 -13.59
CA MET A 81 -3.96 19.16 -12.22
C MET A 81 -2.82 18.27 -11.72
N LEU A 82 -2.31 17.36 -12.55
CA LEU A 82 -1.13 16.57 -12.20
C LEU A 82 0.12 17.42 -12.04
N VAL A 83 0.37 18.36 -12.95
CA VAL A 83 1.53 19.26 -12.85
C VAL A 83 1.47 20.04 -11.54
N ARG A 84 0.31 20.56 -11.16
CA ARG A 84 0.12 21.25 -9.88
C ARG A 84 0.39 20.33 -8.69
N LEU A 85 -0.09 19.09 -8.74
CA LEU A 85 0.15 18.12 -7.68
C LEU A 85 1.64 17.79 -7.53
N VAL A 86 2.33 17.50 -8.64
CA VAL A 86 3.77 17.23 -8.64
C VAL A 86 4.55 18.44 -8.11
N ASN A 87 4.19 19.64 -8.57
CA ASN A 87 4.83 20.88 -8.12
C ASN A 87 4.68 21.09 -6.60
N MET A 88 3.48 20.87 -6.04
CA MET A 88 3.26 20.96 -4.59
C MET A 88 4.06 19.89 -3.83
N LEU A 89 4.09 18.65 -4.33
CA LEU A 89 4.85 17.57 -3.72
C LEU A 89 6.36 17.89 -3.70
N GLU A 90 6.91 18.40 -4.80
CA GLU A 90 8.33 18.68 -4.93
C GLU A 90 8.78 19.94 -4.19
N PHE A 91 8.01 21.03 -4.28
CA PHE A 91 8.42 22.33 -3.74
C PHE A 91 7.89 22.63 -2.34
N GLU A 92 6.83 21.96 -1.88
CA GLU A 92 6.24 22.21 -0.56
C GLU A 92 6.43 20.99 0.35
N ILE A 93 5.97 19.81 -0.08
CA ILE A 93 5.94 18.62 0.80
C ILE A 93 7.34 18.02 1.03
N LYS A 94 8.15 17.87 -0.02
CA LYS A 94 9.51 17.31 0.10
C LYS A 94 10.40 18.13 1.04
N PRO A 95 10.46 19.48 0.96
CA PRO A 95 11.20 20.28 1.92
C PRO A 95 10.69 20.16 3.36
N ILE A 96 9.37 20.09 3.58
CA ILE A 96 8.82 19.88 4.92
C ILE A 96 9.33 18.56 5.51
N LEU A 97 9.38 17.49 4.71
CA LEU A 97 9.87 16.20 5.16
C LEU A 97 11.37 16.25 5.51
N GLU A 98 12.18 16.93 4.69
CA GLU A 98 13.61 17.13 4.95
C GLU A 98 13.85 17.93 6.24
N LYS A 99 13.15 19.06 6.42
CA LYS A 99 13.25 19.89 7.63
C LYS A 99 12.72 19.19 8.87
N THR A 100 11.71 18.35 8.72
CA THR A 100 11.23 17.50 9.82
C THR A 100 12.30 16.49 10.21
N ASN A 101 13.01 15.88 9.26
CA ASN A 101 14.09 14.95 9.54
C ASN A 101 15.27 15.65 10.26
N GLU A 102 15.70 16.83 9.79
CA GLU A 102 16.67 17.67 10.49
C GLU A 102 16.21 18.01 11.92
N THR A 103 14.93 18.36 12.09
CA THR A 103 14.34 18.69 13.40
C THR A 103 14.38 17.49 14.35
N VAL A 104 14.02 16.29 13.89
CA VAL A 104 14.10 15.06 14.69
C VAL A 104 15.55 14.79 15.11
N GLY A 105 16.52 15.01 14.22
CA GLY A 105 17.94 14.94 14.54
C GLY A 105 18.34 15.92 15.65
N MET A 106 17.94 17.19 15.53
CA MET A 106 18.21 18.22 16.53
C MET A 106 17.55 17.92 17.87
N VAL A 107 16.28 17.51 17.90
CA VAL A 107 15.56 17.15 19.13
C VAL A 107 16.24 15.98 19.83
N ARG A 108 16.66 14.95 19.10
CA ARG A 108 17.46 13.84 19.64
C ARG A 108 18.80 14.34 20.20
N GLY A 109 19.47 15.25 19.50
CA GLY A 109 20.71 15.88 19.92
C GLY A 109 20.54 16.66 21.23
N THR A 110 19.55 17.55 21.30
CA THR A 110 19.22 18.33 22.50
C THR A 110 18.86 17.42 23.67
N THR A 111 18.02 16.41 23.44
CA THR A 111 17.65 15.44 24.49
C THR A 111 18.88 14.70 25.00
N THR A 112 19.78 14.29 24.10
CA THR A 112 21.04 13.61 24.48
C THR A 112 21.98 14.54 25.24
N PHE A 113 22.10 15.80 24.80
CA PHE A 113 22.94 16.81 25.46
C PHE A 113 22.42 17.12 26.86
N VAL A 114 21.12 17.39 27.00
CA VAL A 114 20.48 17.64 28.30
C VAL A 114 20.59 16.41 29.19
N SER A 115 20.38 15.21 28.64
CA SER A 115 20.53 13.95 29.39
C SER A 115 21.94 13.79 29.97
N LYS A 116 22.98 13.93 29.14
CA LYS A 116 24.37 13.71 29.56
C LYS A 116 24.93 14.84 30.43
N ASN A 117 24.66 16.10 30.08
CA ASN A 117 25.32 17.24 30.70
C ASN A 117 24.54 17.89 31.84
N VAL A 118 23.23 17.64 31.95
CA VAL A 118 22.39 18.26 32.98
C VAL A 118 21.73 17.20 33.85
N VAL A 119 21.00 16.25 33.26
CA VAL A 119 20.21 15.27 34.01
C VAL A 119 21.09 14.28 34.76
N THR A 120 22.09 13.70 34.10
CA THR A 120 23.03 12.73 34.69
C THR A 120 23.80 13.29 35.90
N PRO A 121 24.42 14.49 35.84
CA PRO A 121 25.12 15.03 37.01
C PRO A 121 24.17 15.35 38.17
N VAL A 122 22.98 15.89 37.89
CA VAL A 122 21.98 16.21 38.94
C VAL A 122 21.48 14.93 39.63
N THR A 123 21.17 13.88 38.86
CA THR A 123 20.76 12.59 39.43
C THR A 123 21.87 11.96 40.25
N LYS A 124 23.11 11.91 39.74
CA LYS A 124 24.27 11.41 40.50
C LYS A 124 24.43 12.18 41.82
N ALA A 125 24.43 13.50 41.79
CA ALA A 125 24.56 14.33 42.99
C ALA A 125 23.47 14.02 44.02
N SER A 126 22.21 13.94 43.59
CA SER A 126 21.10 13.56 44.47
C SER A 126 21.24 12.14 45.03
N SER A 127 21.70 11.18 44.23
CA SER A 127 21.88 9.79 44.66
C SER A 127 23.02 9.63 45.67
N TYR A 128 24.12 10.38 45.52
CA TYR A 128 25.21 10.40 46.50
C TYR A 128 24.72 10.99 47.82
N ALA A 129 24.02 12.13 47.78
CA ALA A 129 23.45 12.75 48.98
C ALA A 129 22.44 11.82 49.69
N ALA A 130 21.57 11.15 48.94
CA ALA A 130 20.63 10.17 49.47
C ALA A 130 21.35 8.95 50.07
N GLY A 131 22.38 8.43 49.38
CA GLY A 131 23.20 7.31 49.84
C GLY A 131 23.94 7.63 51.14
N VAL A 132 24.57 8.80 51.24
CA VAL A 132 25.23 9.29 52.47
C VAL A 132 24.22 9.41 53.60
N ARG A 133 23.06 10.05 53.36
CA ARG A 133 22.01 10.20 54.38
C ARG A 133 21.48 8.84 54.86
N ARG A 134 21.33 7.87 53.97
CA ARG A 134 20.89 6.51 54.32
C ARG A 134 21.98 5.75 55.09
N GLY A 135 23.24 5.84 54.67
CA GLY A 135 24.37 5.21 55.35
C GLY A 135 24.56 5.71 56.78
N LEU A 136 24.51 7.03 56.98
CA LEU A 136 24.53 7.63 58.33
C LEU A 136 23.34 7.17 59.17
N LYS A 137 22.14 7.08 58.57
CA LYS A 137 20.95 6.57 59.28
C LYS A 137 21.06 5.10 59.67
N VAL A 138 21.77 4.27 58.91
CA VAL A 138 21.99 2.85 59.25
C VAL A 138 23.07 2.70 60.32
N LEU A 139 24.16 3.48 60.24
CA LEU A 139 25.26 3.42 61.20
C LEU A 139 24.91 4.06 62.56
N PHE A 140 24.16 5.15 62.55
CA PHE A 140 23.78 5.90 63.77
C PHE A 140 22.29 5.78 64.09
N GLY A 141 21.56 4.88 63.43
CA GLY A 141 20.14 4.64 63.70
C GLY A 141 19.98 3.60 64.80
N ASP A 142 19.32 3.98 65.88
CA ASP A 142 19.04 3.10 67.01
C ASP A 142 18.26 1.83 66.58
N PRO A 143 18.81 0.61 66.79
CA PRO A 143 18.11 -0.64 66.53
C PRO A 143 16.92 -0.89 67.48
N LYS A 144 16.72 -0.06 68.51
CA LYS A 144 15.73 -0.27 69.58
C LYS A 144 14.28 0.11 69.27
N LYS A 145 13.94 0.52 68.04
CA LYS A 145 12.56 0.95 67.70
C LYS A 145 11.74 -0.05 66.86
N ASN A 146 12.23 -1.28 66.66
CA ASN A 146 11.54 -2.32 65.89
C ASN A 146 11.06 -3.53 66.73
N LEU A 147 10.84 -3.37 68.04
CA LEU A 147 10.19 -4.40 68.85
C LEU A 147 8.69 -4.07 68.97
N PRO A 148 7.77 -4.88 68.43
CA PRO A 148 6.37 -4.82 68.82
C PRO A 148 6.22 -5.29 70.27
N ASP A 149 5.35 -4.60 71.03
CA ASP A 149 4.96 -4.93 72.39
C ASP A 149 4.33 -6.34 72.51
#